data_AF-A0A444R1W7-F1
#
_entry.id   AF-A0A444R1W7-F1
#
_cell.length_a   1.000
_cell.length_b   1.000
_cell.length_c   1.000
_cell.angle_alpha   90.00
_cell.angle_beta   90.00
_cell.angle_gamma   90.00
#
_symmetry.space_group_name_H-M   'P 1'
#
loop_
_entity.id
_entity.type
_entity.pdbx_description
1 polymer ?
#
loop_
_entity_poly.entity_id
_entity_poly.type
_entity_poly.pdbx_seq_one_letter_code
_entity_poly.pdbx_strand_id
1 'polypeptide(L)' 'GDNIPDKPVAMPAQDSWRVRLAMARKWRDVVNKHGGDVTVTHLPEVGIKGNTHFPFTDLNNVQIADLVSRFLKEKNLQ' A
#
# COMPACT_ATOMS: atom_id res chain seq x y z
N GLY A 1 3.93 -4.73 -2.87
CA GLY A 1 4.61 -5.81 -2.15
C GLY A 1 6.00 -5.38 -1.71
N ASP A 2 6.76 -6.37 -1.27
CA ASP A 2 8.16 -6.34 -0.83
C ASP A 2 9.17 -6.17 -1.97
N ASN A 3 8.73 -6.28 -3.23
CA ASN A 3 9.58 -6.11 -4.41
C ASN A 3 9.77 -4.64 -4.87
N ILE A 4 9.35 -3.66 -4.06
CA ILE A 4 9.54 -2.22 -4.36
C ILE A 4 10.91 -1.81 -3.85
N PRO A 5 11.82 -1.27 -4.70
CA PRO A 5 13.16 -0.90 -4.26
C PRO A 5 13.12 0.30 -3.31
N ASP A 6 14.02 0.31 -2.33
CA ASP A 6 14.20 1.41 -1.37
C ASP A 6 15.00 2.58 -1.97
N LYS A 7 15.89 2.29 -2.92
CA LYS A 7 16.78 3.24 -3.60
C LYS A 7 16.48 3.33 -5.09
N PRO A 8 16.88 4.42 -5.76
CA PRO A 8 16.80 4.53 -7.21
C PRO A 8 17.48 3.36 -7.91
N VAL A 9 16.82 2.79 -8.93
CA VAL A 9 17.37 1.72 -9.76
C VAL A 9 17.34 2.10 -11.24
N ALA A 10 18.28 1.58 -12.03
CA ALA A 10 18.41 1.93 -13.45
C ALA A 10 17.23 1.47 -14.32
N MET A 11 16.59 0.35 -13.95
CA MET A 11 15.45 -0.22 -14.68
C MET A 11 14.20 0.66 -14.44
N PRO A 12 13.72 1.42 -15.45
CA PRO A 12 12.66 2.42 -15.21
C PRO A 12 11.35 1.81 -14.75
N ALA A 13 10.99 0.63 -15.27
CA ALA A 13 9.78 -0.09 -14.87
C ALA A 13 9.79 -0.44 -13.37
N GLN A 14 10.94 -0.85 -12.84
CA GLN A 14 11.08 -1.19 -11.42
C GLN A 14 11.14 0.08 -10.55
N ASP A 15 11.92 1.09 -10.96
CA ASP A 15 12.03 2.35 -10.20
C ASP A 15 10.69 3.10 -10.10
N SER A 16 9.84 2.96 -11.13
CA SER A 16 8.53 3.59 -11.16
C SER A 16 7.64 3.17 -9.97
N TRP A 17 7.81 1.97 -9.41
CA TRP A 17 7.08 1.53 -8.22
C TRP A 17 7.52 2.27 -6.95
N ARG A 18 8.83 2.52 -6.80
CA ARG A 18 9.37 3.31 -5.68
C ARG A 18 8.85 4.74 -5.75
N VAL A 19 8.87 5.34 -6.93
CA VAL A 19 8.36 6.70 -7.15
C VAL A 19 6.87 6.79 -6.84
N ARG A 20 6.05 5.81 -7.28
CA ARG A 20 4.62 5.77 -6.98
C ARG A 20 4.34 5.64 -5.49
N LEU A 21 5.07 4.79 -4.76
CA LEU A 21 4.92 4.66 -3.30
C LEU A 21 5.29 5.97 -2.59
N ALA A 22 6.39 6.62 -2.99
CA ALA A 22 6.80 7.91 -2.43
C ALA A 22 5.76 9.01 -2.70
N MET A 23 5.19 9.05 -3.92
CA MET A 23 4.13 9.99 -4.29
C MET A 23 2.85 9.74 -3.49
N ALA A 24 2.42 8.48 -3.32
CA ALA A 24 1.24 8.13 -2.54
C ALA A 24 1.37 8.58 -1.08
N ARG A 25 2.55 8.43 -0.46
CA ARG A 25 2.81 8.92 0.91
C ARG A 25 2.73 10.45 1.00
N LYS A 26 3.35 11.17 0.06
CA LYS A 26 3.25 12.64 0.00
C LYS A 26 1.80 13.10 -0.17
N TRP A 27 1.06 12.43 -1.04
CA TRP A 27 -0.36 12.71 -1.27
C TRP A 27 -1.18 12.51 0.01
N ARG A 28 -1.02 11.36 0.69
CA ARG A 28 -1.63 11.08 2.00
C ARG A 28 -1.37 12.22 2.98
N ASP A 29 -0.10 12.60 3.13
CA ASP A 29 0.31 13.62 4.11
C ASP A 29 -0.34 14.98 3.81
N VAL A 30 -0.43 15.35 2.52
CA VAL A 30 -1.11 16.59 2.10
C VAL A 30 -2.60 16.52 2.36
N VAL A 31 -3.29 15.43 1.97
CA VAL A 31 -4.73 15.29 2.20
C VAL A 31 -5.06 15.34 3.70
N ASN A 32 -4.30 14.62 4.52
CA ASN A 32 -4.50 14.60 5.97
C ASN A 32 -4.21 15.97 6.61
N LYS A 33 -3.21 16.71 6.12
CA LYS A 33 -2.95 18.10 6.55
C LYS A 33 -4.16 19.02 6.32
N HIS A 34 -4.99 18.73 5.31
CA HIS A 34 -6.18 19.51 4.96
C HIS A 34 -7.49 18.91 5.51
N GLY A 35 -7.41 18.02 6.50
CA GLY A 35 -8.58 17.47 7.19
C GLY A 35 -9.21 16.24 6.52
N GLY A 36 -8.55 15.67 5.51
CA GLY A 36 -8.93 14.37 4.97
C GLY A 36 -8.44 13.21 5.85
N ASP A 37 -8.82 11.99 5.45
CA ASP A 37 -8.54 10.76 6.21
C ASP A 37 -8.05 9.66 5.27
N VAL A 38 -6.74 9.63 5.06
CA VAL A 38 -6.06 8.73 4.14
C VAL A 38 -5.07 7.84 4.89
N THR A 39 -5.12 6.55 4.56
CA THR A 39 -4.12 5.56 4.96
C THR A 39 -3.43 5.01 3.71
N VAL A 40 -2.10 4.96 3.73
CA VAL A 40 -1.28 4.27 2.72
C VAL A 40 -0.52 3.16 3.42
N THR A 41 -0.85 1.91 3.10
CA THR A 41 -0.24 0.72 3.72
C THR A 41 0.70 0.05 2.74
N HIS A 42 2.00 0.04 3.06
CA HIS A 42 2.96 -0.83 2.38
C HIS A 42 2.98 -2.17 3.11
N LEU A 43 2.37 -3.21 2.52
CA LEU A 43 2.13 -4.52 3.15
C LEU A 43 3.32 -5.10 3.96
N PRO A 44 4.58 -5.03 3.49
CA PRO A 44 5.72 -5.53 4.25
C PRO A 44 5.94 -4.81 5.59
N GLU A 45 5.57 -3.53 5.70
CA GLU A 45 5.67 -2.75 6.94
C GLU A 45 4.69 -3.25 8.01
N VAL A 46 3.62 -3.95 7.62
CA VAL A 46 2.65 -4.58 8.52
C VAL A 46 2.80 -6.10 8.59
N GLY A 47 3.95 -6.63 8.19
CA GLY A 47 4.28 -8.06 8.30
C GLY A 47 3.70 -8.94 7.19
N ILE A 48 3.06 -8.37 6.17
CA ILE A 48 2.48 -9.10 5.04
C ILE A 48 3.45 -9.05 3.85
N LYS A 49 3.98 -10.19 3.42
CA LYS A 49 5.03 -10.31 2.39
C LYS A 49 4.62 -11.27 1.27
N GLY A 50 5.30 -11.17 0.13
CA GLY A 50 5.09 -12.04 -1.03
C GLY A 50 3.99 -11.58 -2.00
N ASN A 51 3.32 -10.46 -1.71
CA ASN A 51 2.24 -9.96 -2.55
C ASN A 51 2.73 -9.35 -3.86
N THR A 52 2.04 -9.70 -4.94
CA THR A 52 2.21 -9.15 -6.28
C THR A 52 1.51 -7.78 -6.42
N HIS A 53 1.31 -7.31 -7.65
CA HIS A 53 0.47 -6.16 -7.92
C HIS A 53 -1.04 -6.45 -7.75
N PHE A 54 -1.44 -7.73 -7.74
CA PHE A 54 -2.83 -8.18 -7.65
C PHE A 54 -3.10 -8.90 -6.32
N PRO A 55 -3.06 -8.19 -5.18
CA PRO A 55 -3.14 -8.81 -3.85
C PRO A 55 -4.48 -9.52 -3.58
N PHE A 56 -5.54 -9.19 -4.32
CA PHE A 56 -6.84 -9.83 -4.20
C PHE A 56 -6.92 -11.22 -4.88
N THR A 57 -5.93 -11.56 -5.73
CA THR A 57 -5.79 -12.89 -6.37
C THR A 57 -4.57 -13.67 -5.88
N ASP A 58 -3.73 -13.07 -5.04
CA ASP A 58 -2.57 -13.77 -4.47
C ASP A 58 -2.99 -14.90 -3.52
N LEU A 59 -2.09 -15.85 -3.24
CA LEU A 59 -2.36 -17.00 -2.36
C LEU A 59 -2.81 -16.61 -0.94
N ASN A 60 -2.42 -15.44 -0.45
CA ASN A 60 -2.83 -14.89 0.84
C ASN A 60 -3.99 -13.87 0.71
N ASN A 61 -4.78 -13.91 -0.36
CA ASN A 61 -5.85 -12.94 -0.60
C ASN A 61 -6.88 -12.83 0.54
N VAL A 62 -7.15 -13.91 1.29
CA VAL A 62 -8.02 -13.87 2.48
C VAL A 62 -7.42 -12.96 3.57
N GLN A 63 -6.09 -13.00 3.78
CA GLN A 63 -5.41 -12.10 4.71
C GLN A 63 -5.52 -10.62 4.26
N ILE A 64 -5.48 -10.38 2.94
CA ILE A 64 -5.70 -9.05 2.37
C ILE A 64 -7.15 -8.61 2.55
N ALA A 65 -8.12 -9.51 2.36
CA ALA A 65 -9.54 -9.25 2.60
C ALA A 65 -9.78 -8.87 4.06
N ASP A 66 -9.17 -9.58 5.02
CA ASP A 66 -9.26 -9.26 6.44
C ASP A 66 -8.71 -7.86 6.78
N LEU A 67 -7.60 -7.47 6.14
CA LEU A 67 -7.03 -6.12 6.29
C LEU A 67 -7.99 -5.04 5.78
N VAL A 68 -8.61 -5.26 4.63
CA VAL A 68 -9.61 -4.33 4.06
C VAL A 68 -10.88 -4.28 4.90
N SER A 69 -11.40 -5.43 5.34
CA SER A 69 -12.58 -5.49 6.23
C SER A 69 -12.33 -4.78 7.56
N ARG A 70 -11.14 -4.90 8.13
CA ARG A 70 -10.78 -4.14 9.35
C ARG A 70 -10.83 -2.64 9.09
N PHE A 71 -10.22 -2.18 7.99
CA PHE A 71 -10.28 -0.76 7.60
C PHE A 71 -11.72 -0.27 7.43
N LEU A 72 -12.58 -1.03 6.76
CA LEU A 72 -13.99 -0.65 6.58
C LEU A 72 -14.74 -0.53 7.92
N LYS A 73 -14.53 -1.47 8.85
CA LYS A 73 -15.11 -1.40 10.20
C LYS A 73 -14.63 -0.17 10.97
N GLU A 74 -13.33 0.14 10.92
CA GLU A 74 -12.76 1.36 11.54
C GLU A 74 -13.35 2.66 10.96
N LYS A 75 -13.83 2.61 9.71
CA LYS A 75 -14.51 3.74 9.04
C LYS A 75 -16.04 3.72 9.20
N ASN A 76 -16.61 2.77 9.95
CA ASN A 76 -18.06 2.56 10.07
C ASN A 76 -18.76 2.31 8.72
N LEU A 77 -18.09 1.57 7.83
CA LEU A 77 -18.59 1.23 6.49
C LEU A 77 -19.01 -0.25 6.36
N GLN A 78 -18.95 -1.01 7.46
CA GLN A 78 -19.30 -2.43 7.54
C GLN A 78 -19.84 -2.76 8.94
#